data_AF-A0A920UXU3-F1
#
_entry.id   AF-A0A920UXU3-F1
#
_cell.length_a   1.000
_cell.length_b   1.000
_cell.length_c   1.000
_cell.angle_alpha   90.00
_cell.angle_beta   90.00
_cell.angle_gamma   90.00
#
_symmetry.space_group_name_H-M   'P 1'
#
loop_
_entity.id
_entity.type
_entity.pdbx_description
1 polymer ?
#
loop_
_entity_poly.entity_id
_entity_poly.type
_entity_poly.pdbx_seq_one_letter_code
_entity_poly.pdbx_strand_id
1 'polypeptide(L)'
;MATEDRINDFVIRIATVNGTGSASANSLLMKAIFRMGIPVVGKNYFPSNIQGLPTWYEIRVTKDAYLSRSGHIDIMIAMNAQTYKDDLVSVQSGGFFIYDSTWRREELHTRTDVTVLPIPLSELANNAFTGARTRILCATSPTLVPWPPYLR
;
A
#
# COMPACT_ATOMS: atom_id res chain seq x y z
N MET A 1 -17.66 -11.94 -12.75
CA MET A 1 -17.57 -12.96 -11.69
C MET A 1 -17.89 -12.25 -10.39
N ALA A 2 -18.88 -12.73 -9.64
CA ALA A 2 -19.26 -12.12 -8.37
C ALA A 2 -18.04 -12.14 -7.43
N THR A 3 -17.71 -10.98 -6.88
CA THR A 3 -16.68 -10.83 -5.85
C THR A 3 -17.14 -11.67 -4.66
N GLU A 4 -16.50 -12.82 -4.47
CA GLU A 4 -16.70 -13.61 -3.25
C GLU A 4 -16.39 -12.71 -2.06
N ASP A 5 -17.17 -12.78 -0.97
CA ASP A 5 -16.92 -11.94 0.21
C ASP A 5 -15.61 -12.36 0.87
N ARG A 6 -14.53 -11.62 0.59
CA ARG A 6 -13.17 -11.89 1.09
C ARG A 6 -12.98 -11.30 2.49
N ILE A 7 -13.77 -11.77 3.44
CA ILE A 7 -13.69 -11.32 4.83
C ILE A 7 -12.42 -11.90 5.46
N ASN A 8 -11.52 -11.01 5.88
CA ASN A 8 -10.24 -11.37 6.51
C ASN A 8 -9.37 -12.31 5.65
N ASP A 9 -9.44 -12.21 4.32
CA ASP A 9 -8.56 -12.94 3.39
C ASP A 9 -8.16 -12.07 2.19
N PHE A 10 -7.11 -11.27 2.38
CA PHE A 10 -6.63 -10.33 1.36
C PHE A 10 -5.15 -10.01 1.54
N VAL A 11 -4.54 -9.48 0.48
CA VAL A 11 -3.15 -9.06 0.45
C VAL A 11 -3.02 -7.57 0.16
N ILE A 12 -2.31 -6.87 1.05
CA ILE A 12 -1.87 -5.50 0.86
C ILE A 12 -0.40 -5.54 0.42
N ARG A 13 -0.06 -4.91 -0.70
CA ARG A 13 1.33 -4.66 -1.10
C ARG A 13 1.61 -3.16 -1.09
N ILE A 14 2.74 -2.79 -0.50
CA ILE A 14 3.17 -1.40 -0.36
C ILE A 14 4.50 -1.25 -1.11
N ALA A 15 4.52 -0.45 -2.17
CA ALA A 15 5.71 -0.15 -2.97
C ALA A 15 6.29 1.19 -2.52
N THR A 16 7.43 1.18 -1.82
CA THR A 16 8.05 2.40 -1.26
C THR A 16 9.42 2.68 -1.85
N VAL A 17 9.77 3.95 -1.92
CA VAL A 17 11.13 4.37 -2.30
C VAL A 17 12.11 3.91 -1.21
N ASN A 18 13.27 3.38 -1.62
CA ASN A 18 14.30 2.93 -0.67
C ASN A 18 14.80 4.09 0.20
N GLY A 19 15.13 3.79 1.47
CA GLY A 19 15.65 4.78 2.40
C GLY A 19 14.61 5.72 3.02
N THR A 20 13.31 5.48 2.79
CA THR A 20 12.22 6.29 3.37
C THR A 20 11.88 5.96 4.82
N GLY A 21 12.44 4.89 5.40
CA GLY A 21 12.07 4.48 6.76
C GLY A 21 10.67 3.84 6.86
N SER A 22 10.11 3.40 5.73
CA SER A 22 8.80 2.73 5.61
C SER A 22 8.69 1.45 6.45
N ALA A 23 9.81 0.81 6.83
CA ALA A 23 9.82 -0.39 7.66
C ALA A 23 9.05 -0.24 8.99
N SER A 24 9.09 0.94 9.61
CA SER A 24 8.37 1.22 10.86
C SER A 24 6.86 1.33 10.64
N ALA A 25 6.44 2.04 9.59
CA ALA A 25 5.04 2.18 9.17
C ALA A 25 4.42 0.82 8.79
N ASN A 26 5.15 0.05 7.99
CA ASN A 26 4.78 -1.29 7.56
C ASN A 26 4.55 -2.23 8.75
N SER A 27 5.49 -2.21 9.70
CA SER A 27 5.38 -3.00 10.93
C SER A 27 4.22 -2.54 11.81
N LEU A 28 3.93 -1.23 11.87
CA LEU A 28 2.81 -0.69 12.61
C LEU A 28 1.48 -1.16 12.03
N LEU A 29 1.31 -1.08 10.71
CA LEU A 29 0.11 -1.54 10.01
C LEU A 29 -0.13 -3.04 10.25
N MET A 30 0.91 -3.87 10.07
CA MET A 30 0.84 -5.30 10.35
C MET A 30 0.42 -5.57 11.81
N LYS A 31 1.07 -4.90 12.78
CA LYS A 31 0.74 -5.05 14.21
C LYS A 31 -0.68 -4.59 14.53
N ALA A 32 -1.19 -3.56 13.85
CA ALA A 32 -2.55 -3.07 14.06
C ALA A 32 -3.57 -4.13 13.65
N ILE A 33 -3.38 -4.76 12.48
CA ILE A 33 -4.26 -5.84 12.00
C ILE A 33 -4.18 -7.05 12.92
N PHE A 34 -2.98 -7.44 13.34
CA PHE A 34 -2.80 -8.52 14.30
C PHE A 34 -3.53 -8.26 15.62
N ARG A 35 -3.49 -7.03 16.13
CA ARG A 35 -4.19 -6.62 17.36
C ARG A 35 -5.72 -6.58 17.21
N MET A 36 -6.25 -6.53 15.99
CA MET A 36 -7.68 -6.73 15.75
C MET A 36 -8.09 -8.21 15.82
N GLY A 37 -7.15 -9.13 16.08
CA GLY A 37 -7.41 -10.57 16.23
C GLY A 37 -7.30 -11.38 14.94
N ILE A 38 -6.83 -10.77 13.85
CA ILE A 38 -6.68 -11.46 12.56
C ILE A 38 -5.22 -11.84 12.36
N PRO A 39 -4.90 -13.12 12.05
CA PRO A 39 -3.55 -13.53 11.71
C PRO A 39 -3.03 -12.80 10.47
N VAL A 40 -1.77 -12.34 10.54
CA VAL A 40 -1.10 -11.66 9.43
C VAL A 40 0.34 -12.10 9.30
N VAL A 41 0.84 -12.07 8.07
CA VAL A 41 2.27 -12.24 7.78
C VAL A 41 2.76 -11.10 6.90
N GLY A 42 3.86 -10.48 7.33
CA GLY A 42 4.56 -9.44 6.59
C GLY A 42 5.85 -9.97 5.96
N LYS A 43 6.10 -9.68 4.68
CA LYS A 43 7.34 -10.03 3.98
C LYS A 43 7.87 -8.83 3.20
N ASN A 44 9.18 -8.58 3.33
CA ASN A 44 9.89 -7.63 2.49
C ASN A 44 10.38 -8.33 1.22
N TYR A 45 10.23 -7.66 0.09
CA TYR A 45 10.74 -8.08 -1.20
C TYR A 45 11.67 -6.99 -1.72
N PHE A 46 12.94 -7.37 -1.84
CA PHE A 46 13.98 -6.51 -2.40
C PHE A 46 14.28 -6.98 -3.82
N PRO A 47 14.21 -6.09 -4.83
CA PRO A 47 14.62 -6.45 -6.18
C PRO A 47 16.12 -6.78 -6.17
N SER A 48 16.53 -7.76 -6.98
CA SER A 48 17.94 -8.16 -7.13
C SER A 48 18.83 -7.07 -7.77
N ASN A 49 18.25 -5.92 -8.13
CA ASN A 49 18.93 -4.85 -8.83
C ASN A 49 19.47 -3.81 -7.84
N ILE A 50 20.77 -3.51 -7.89
CA ILE A 50 21.47 -2.59 -6.97
C ILE A 50 21.01 -1.11 -7.14
N GLN A 51 20.34 -0.77 -8.24
CA GLN A 51 19.93 0.60 -8.56
C GLN A 51 18.45 0.86 -8.32
N GLY A 52 18.13 1.59 -7.24
CA GLY A 52 17.01 2.53 -7.14
C GLY A 52 15.56 2.02 -7.20
N LEU A 53 15.32 0.74 -7.54
CA LEU A 53 13.98 0.16 -7.59
C LEU A 53 13.32 0.14 -6.20
N PRO A 54 11.98 0.23 -6.11
CA PRO A 54 11.31 0.29 -4.82
C PRO A 54 11.50 -0.99 -4.00
N THR A 55 11.33 -0.85 -2.69
CA THR A 55 11.13 -1.98 -1.80
C THR A 55 9.63 -2.24 -1.71
N TRP A 56 9.24 -3.49 -1.98
CA TRP A 56 7.86 -3.93 -1.77
C TRP A 56 7.73 -4.61 -0.41
N TYR A 57 6.68 -4.24 0.31
CA TYR A 57 6.27 -4.93 1.53
C TYR A 57 4.89 -5.54 1.34
N GLU A 58 4.78 -6.85 1.52
CA GLU A 58 3.54 -7.59 1.37
C GLU A 58 3.01 -8.00 2.74
N ILE A 59 1.76 -7.64 3.03
CA ILE A 59 1.02 -8.06 4.20
C ILE A 59 -0.11 -8.96 3.72
N ARG A 60 -0.02 -10.25 4.05
CA ARG A 60 -1.12 -11.18 3.88
C ARG A 60 -1.94 -11.23 5.15
N VAL A 61 -3.22 -10.94 5.03
CA VAL A 61 -4.22 -11.00 6.09
C VAL A 61 -5.08 -12.21 5.81
N THR A 62 -5.16 -13.16 6.74
CA THR A 62 -5.90 -14.41 6.53
C THR A 62 -6.40 -14.98 7.85
N LYS A 63 -7.70 -15.30 7.92
CA LYS A 63 -8.29 -15.96 9.10
C LYS A 63 -7.68 -17.34 9.39
N ASP A 64 -7.19 -18.03 8.36
CA ASP A 64 -6.66 -19.40 8.45
C ASP A 64 -5.15 -19.43 8.77
N ALA A 65 -4.56 -18.27 9.08
CA ALA A 65 -3.15 -18.14 9.47
C ALA A 65 -2.13 -18.69 8.45
N TYR A 66 -2.43 -18.66 7.15
CA TYR A 66 -1.45 -19.00 6.12
C TYR A 66 -0.23 -18.06 6.18
N LEU A 67 0.96 -18.66 6.25
CA LEU A 67 2.24 -17.95 6.43
C LEU A 67 2.99 -17.69 5.11
N SER A 68 2.56 -18.32 4.02
CA SER A 68 3.15 -18.16 2.68
C SER A 68 2.56 -16.95 1.95
N ARG A 69 3.18 -16.57 0.84
CA ARG A 69 2.59 -15.59 -0.08
C ARG A 69 1.36 -16.17 -0.76
N SER A 70 0.35 -15.34 -1.03
CA SER A 70 -0.85 -15.80 -1.73
C SER A 70 -0.66 -15.89 -3.25
N GLY A 71 0.28 -15.13 -3.80
CA GLY A 71 0.53 -15.02 -5.24
C GLY A 71 -0.32 -13.97 -5.96
N HIS A 72 -1.25 -13.31 -5.27
CA HIS A 72 -2.08 -12.22 -5.79
C HIS A 72 -2.00 -10.99 -4.89
N ILE A 73 -2.56 -9.86 -5.37
CA ILE A 73 -2.58 -8.58 -4.65
C ILE A 73 -3.98 -8.00 -4.77
N ASP A 74 -4.59 -7.71 -3.63
CA ASP A 74 -5.92 -7.11 -3.59
C ASP A 74 -5.85 -5.60 -3.43
N ILE A 75 -4.87 -5.13 -2.66
CA ILE A 75 -4.66 -3.69 -2.40
C ILE A 75 -3.19 -3.36 -2.68
N MET A 76 -2.94 -2.48 -3.64
CA MET A 76 -1.62 -1.92 -3.90
C MET A 76 -1.56 -0.48 -3.40
N ILE A 77 -0.54 -0.16 -2.61
CA ILE A 77 -0.19 1.20 -2.19
C ILE A 77 1.13 1.56 -2.86
N ALA A 78 1.04 2.29 -3.97
CA ALA A 78 2.19 2.66 -4.78
C ALA A 78 2.68 4.06 -4.42
N MET A 79 3.88 4.12 -3.82
CA MET A 79 4.56 5.37 -3.45
C MET A 79 5.76 5.68 -4.35
N ASN A 80 6.07 4.81 -5.33
CA ASN A 80 7.15 5.02 -6.28
C ASN A 80 6.60 5.15 -7.70
N ALA A 81 6.70 6.35 -8.28
CA ALA A 81 6.21 6.64 -9.62
C ALA A 81 6.89 5.83 -10.73
N GLN A 82 8.09 5.30 -10.51
CA GLN A 82 8.82 4.51 -11.50
C GLN A 82 8.16 3.16 -11.80
N THR A 83 7.45 2.59 -10.83
CA THR A 83 6.86 1.24 -10.93
C THR A 83 5.35 1.23 -11.01
N TYR A 84 4.68 2.39 -11.07
CA TYR A 84 3.21 2.46 -11.07
C TYR A 84 2.55 1.57 -12.13
N LYS A 85 3.12 1.49 -13.33
CA LYS A 85 2.60 0.65 -14.41
C LYS A 85 2.69 -0.84 -14.05
N ASP A 86 3.86 -1.29 -13.62
CA ASP A 86 4.10 -2.69 -13.25
C ASP A 86 3.29 -3.06 -12.00
N ASP A 87 3.22 -2.16 -11.03
CA ASP A 87 2.44 -2.32 -9.80
C ASP A 87 0.94 -2.43 -10.10
N LEU A 88 0.40 -1.62 -11.02
CA LEU A 88 -1.01 -1.68 -11.44
C LEU A 88 -1.35 -2.99 -12.16
N VAL A 89 -0.42 -3.51 -12.99
CA VAL A 89 -0.59 -4.81 -13.65
C VAL A 89 -0.67 -5.95 -12.63
N SER A 90 0.07 -5.83 -11.52
CA SER A 90 0.12 -6.86 -10.48
C SER A 90 -1.14 -6.95 -9.60
N VAL A 91 -2.06 -5.97 -9.68
CA VAL A 91 -3.31 -5.95 -8.92
C VAL A 91 -4.34 -6.89 -9.54
N GLN A 92 -4.99 -7.70 -8.70
CA GLN A 92 -6.07 -8.57 -9.12
C GLN A 92 -7.28 -7.78 -9.61
N SER A 93 -8.03 -8.36 -10.55
CA SER A 93 -9.34 -7.81 -10.95
C SER A 93 -10.27 -7.68 -9.74
N GLY A 94 -10.93 -6.53 -9.61
CA GLY A 94 -11.73 -6.14 -8.45
C GLY A 94 -10.92 -5.55 -7.28
N GLY A 95 -9.60 -5.46 -7.40
CA GLY A 95 -8.73 -4.89 -6.39
C GLY A 95 -8.68 -3.36 -6.38
N PHE A 96 -7.87 -2.83 -5.46
CA PHE A 96 -7.66 -1.41 -5.24
C PHE A 96 -6.21 -1.03 -5.54
N PHE A 97 -6.03 0.08 -6.24
CA PHE A 97 -4.73 0.68 -6.51
C PHE A 97 -4.70 2.11 -5.98
N ILE A 98 -3.95 2.32 -4.91
CA ILE A 98 -3.76 3.61 -4.25
C ILE A 98 -2.42 4.18 -4.69
N TYR A 99 -2.39 5.45 -5.10
CA TYR A 99 -1.14 6.13 -5.47
C TYR A 99 -1.12 7.57 -4.99
N ASP A 100 0.10 8.12 -4.88
CA ASP A 100 0.27 9.54 -4.55
C ASP A 100 -0.13 10.45 -5.72
N SER A 101 -1.25 11.15 -5.56
CA SER A 101 -1.83 12.03 -6.57
C SER A 101 -1.30 13.47 -6.54
N THR A 102 -0.22 13.74 -5.79
CA THR A 102 0.48 15.04 -5.85
C THR A 102 0.82 15.44 -7.29
N TRP A 103 1.01 14.44 -8.17
CA TRP A 103 1.07 14.62 -9.62
C TRP A 103 -0.02 13.79 -10.30
N ARG A 104 -0.83 14.42 -11.15
CA ARG A 104 -1.86 13.72 -11.93
C ARG A 104 -1.24 12.72 -12.91
N ARG A 105 -1.82 11.51 -12.96
CA ARG A 105 -1.38 10.42 -13.84
C ARG A 105 -2.59 9.75 -14.49
N GLU A 106 -3.02 10.28 -15.64
CA GLU A 106 -4.18 9.75 -16.37
C GLU A 106 -3.98 8.30 -16.85
N GLU A 107 -2.73 7.93 -17.13
CA GLU A 107 -2.34 6.58 -17.57
C GLU A 107 -2.66 5.46 -16.56
N LEU A 108 -2.87 5.79 -15.29
CA LEU A 108 -3.18 4.81 -14.25
C LEU A 108 -4.67 4.43 -14.22
N HIS A 109 -5.54 5.21 -14.86
CA HIS A 109 -6.99 4.96 -14.91
C HIS A 109 -7.42 4.11 -16.12
N THR A 110 -6.47 3.38 -16.73
CA THR A 110 -6.69 2.60 -17.95
C THR A 110 -7.38 1.26 -17.69
N ARG A 111 -7.25 0.68 -16.49
CA ARG A 111 -7.94 -0.55 -16.09
C ARG A 111 -9.33 -0.24 -15.53
N THR A 112 -10.37 -0.75 -16.20
CA THR A 112 -11.77 -0.60 -15.77
C THR A 112 -12.17 -1.57 -14.66
N ASP A 113 -11.35 -2.60 -14.43
CA ASP A 113 -11.62 -3.66 -13.46
C ASP A 113 -10.85 -3.49 -12.14
N VAL A 114 -10.04 -2.43 -12.00
CA VAL A 114 -9.34 -2.06 -10.76
C VAL A 114 -9.83 -0.70 -10.31
N THR A 115 -10.12 -0.56 -9.02
CA THR A 115 -10.50 0.73 -8.45
C THR A 115 -9.25 1.53 -8.13
N VAL A 116 -9.00 2.57 -8.92
CA VAL A 116 -7.84 3.46 -8.75
C VAL A 116 -8.21 4.62 -7.83
N LEU A 117 -7.49 4.75 -6.73
CA LEU A 117 -7.71 5.75 -5.68
C LEU A 117 -6.54 6.74 -5.65
N PRO A 118 -6.68 7.92 -6.29
CA PRO A 118 -5.70 8.99 -6.16
C PRO A 118 -5.79 9.63 -4.77
N ILE A 119 -4.73 9.57 -3.98
CA ILE A 119 -4.66 10.21 -2.66
C ILE A 119 -3.40 11.08 -2.60
N PRO A 120 -3.47 12.37 -2.24
CA PRO A 120 -2.29 13.25 -2.19
C PRO A 120 -1.49 12.99 -0.90
N LEU A 121 -0.94 11.78 -0.77
CA LEU A 121 -0.30 11.28 0.45
C LEU A 121 0.89 12.14 0.89
N SER A 122 1.71 12.57 -0.06
CA SER A 122 2.86 13.45 0.24
C SER A 122 2.41 14.82 0.72
N GLU A 123 1.39 15.41 0.08
CA GLU A 123 0.83 16.69 0.50
C GLU A 123 0.23 16.62 1.91
N LEU A 124 -0.58 15.58 2.18
CA LEU A 124 -1.20 15.37 3.49
C LEU A 124 -0.15 15.17 4.58
N ALA A 125 0.90 14.39 4.30
CA ALA A 125 2.01 14.20 5.23
C ALA A 125 2.78 15.51 5.47
N ASN A 126 2.99 16.31 4.42
CA ASN A 126 3.67 17.60 4.52
C ASN A 126 2.89 18.61 5.36
N ASN A 127 1.56 18.64 5.19
CA ASN A 127 0.67 19.55 5.91
C ASN A 127 0.49 19.12 7.37
N ALA A 128 0.46 17.81 7.65
CA ALA A 128 0.25 17.29 9.01
C ALA A 128 1.52 17.33 9.88
N PHE A 129 2.72 17.33 9.28
CA PHE A 129 3.97 17.19 10.03
C PHE A 129 5.06 18.17 9.59
N THR A 130 5.61 18.93 10.54
CA THR A 130 6.69 19.92 10.33
C THR A 130 8.10 19.31 10.26
N GLY A 131 8.29 18.08 10.78
CA GLY A 131 9.58 17.38 10.80
C GLY A 131 9.81 16.48 9.57
N ALA A 132 10.95 16.63 8.89
CA ALA A 132 11.27 15.88 7.66
C ALA A 132 11.21 14.35 7.83
N ARG A 133 11.63 13.80 8.98
CA ARG A 133 11.55 12.35 9.27
C ARG A 133 10.12 11.87 9.50
N THR A 134 9.29 12.69 10.14
CA THR A 134 7.87 12.36 10.43
C THR A 134 7.02 12.40 9.16
N ARG A 135 7.34 13.32 8.23
CA ARG A 135 6.70 13.39 6.91
C ARG A 135 6.90 12.13 6.09
N ILE A 136 8.13 11.62 6.03
CA ILE A 136 8.44 10.41 5.24
C ILE A 136 7.79 9.16 5.87
N LEU A 137 7.74 9.08 7.21
CA LEU A 137 7.04 8.00 7.92
C LEU A 137 5.53 8.02 7.68
N CYS A 138 4.89 9.19 7.62
CA CYS A 138 3.44 9.31 7.46
C CYS A 138 2.99 9.26 6.00
N ALA A 139 3.79 9.75 5.05
CA ALA A 139 3.54 9.58 3.62
C ALA A 139 3.51 8.09 3.21
N THR A 140 4.14 7.21 4.00
CA THR A 140 4.18 5.76 3.80
C THR A 140 3.22 4.98 4.71
N SER A 141 2.43 5.67 5.55
CA SER A 141 1.50 5.07 6.50
C SER A 141 0.10 5.73 6.41
N PRO A 142 -0.86 5.15 5.67
CA PRO A 142 -2.19 5.74 5.52
C PRO A 142 -2.99 5.81 6.84
N THR A 143 -2.56 5.11 7.89
CA THR A 143 -3.20 5.11 9.21
C THR A 143 -2.88 6.32 10.07
N LEU A 144 -1.81 7.06 9.75
CA LEU A 144 -1.37 8.23 10.52
C LEU A 144 -1.74 9.56 9.86
N VAL A 145 -2.39 9.52 8.70
CA VAL A 145 -2.88 10.69 8.00
C VAL A 145 -4.27 11.03 8.55
N PRO A 146 -4.50 12.24 9.08
CA PRO A 146 -5.83 12.67 9.49
C PRO A 146 -6.76 12.70 8.28
N TRP A 147 -7.77 11.84 8.28
CA TRP A 147 -8.76 11.76 7.21
C TRP A 147 -9.58 13.05 7.11
N PRO A 148 -9.93 13.51 5.90
CA PRO A 148 -10.81 14.65 5.72
C PRO A 148 -12.19 14.43 6.38
N PRO A 149 -12.83 15.50 6.87
CA PRO A 149 -14.09 15.39 7.63
C PRO A 149 -15.30 14.89 6.83
N TYR A 150 -15.21 14.81 5.50
CA TYR A 150 -16.29 14.33 4.62
C TYR A 150 -16.33 12.80 4.44
N LEU A 151 -15.43 12.05 5.08
CA LEU A 151 -15.40 10.58 5.08
C LEU A 151 -15.80 9.97 6.44
N ARG A 152 -16.54 10.72 7.28
CA ARG A 152 -17.19 10.22 8.50
C ARG A 152 -18.68 10.05 8.30
#